data_AF-A0A7Z9PTW5-F1
#
_entry.id   AF-A0A7Z9PTW5-F1
#
_cell.length_a   1.000
_cell.length_b   1.000
_cell.length_c   1.000
_cell.angle_alpha   90.00
_cell.angle_beta   90.00
_cell.angle_gamma   90.00
#
_symmetry.space_group_name_H-M   'P 1'
#
loop_
_entity.id
_entity.type
_entity.pdbx_description
1 polymer ?
#
loop_
_entity_poly.entity_id
_entity_poly.type
_entity_poly.pdbx_seq_one_letter_code
_entity_poly.pdbx_strand_id
1 'polypeptide(L)'
;MNHVEIVANTFGLPYDSNDPGNQDWELFVADSNRICDFLDGFNLLPTTASRHVLIEVLLASFEEAELAGTLNNTEWLRFWALIGSEIESCSHLLAYWTQLPSIGHLVLEQLRKVGYSVAEDHLSLYRPR
;
A
#
# COMPACT_ATOMS: atom_id res chain seq x y z
N MET A 1 7.56 17.83 -7.04
CA MET A 1 7.88 16.60 -7.80
C MET A 1 6.71 15.66 -7.60
N ASN A 2 6.19 15.05 -8.66
CA ASN A 2 5.02 14.19 -8.55
C ASN A 2 5.46 12.78 -8.12
N HIS A 3 5.08 12.35 -6.92
CA HIS A 3 5.52 11.08 -6.36
C HIS A 3 4.92 9.87 -7.08
N VAL A 4 3.71 10.01 -7.62
CA VAL A 4 3.06 8.98 -8.46
C VAL A 4 3.84 8.80 -9.75
N GLU A 5 4.21 9.91 -10.41
CA GLU A 5 5.02 9.87 -11.63
C GLU A 5 6.40 9.21 -11.40
N ILE A 6 7.03 9.44 -10.24
CA ILE A 6 8.29 8.77 -9.89
C ILE A 6 8.09 7.26 -9.80
N VAL A 7 7.07 6.80 -9.07
CA VAL A 7 6.77 5.37 -8.93
C VAL A 7 6.40 4.77 -10.29
N ALA A 8 5.53 5.43 -11.05
CA ALA A 8 5.12 4.98 -12.37
C ALA A 8 6.30 4.79 -13.31
N ASN A 9 7.21 5.77 -13.40
CA ASN A 9 8.42 5.66 -14.22
C ASN A 9 9.38 4.57 -13.71
N THR A 10 9.50 4.40 -12.39
CA THR A 10 10.40 3.40 -11.79
C THR A 10 9.95 1.98 -12.13
N PHE A 11 8.65 1.73 -12.16
CA PHE A 11 8.08 0.40 -12.35
C PHE A 11 7.40 0.19 -13.72
N GLY A 12 7.51 1.17 -14.62
CA GLY A 12 6.87 1.11 -15.95
C GLY A 12 5.35 1.00 -15.88
N LEU A 13 4.72 1.67 -14.92
CA LEU A 13 3.26 1.67 -14.73
C LEU A 13 2.62 2.79 -15.57
N PRO A 14 1.40 2.57 -16.07
CA PRO A 14 0.69 3.60 -16.82
C PRO A 14 0.35 4.78 -15.89
N TYR A 15 0.68 5.99 -16.32
CA TYR A 15 0.35 7.22 -15.60
C TYR A 15 0.20 8.39 -16.58
N ASP A 16 -0.92 9.12 -16.51
CA ASP A 16 -1.13 10.37 -17.25
C ASP A 16 -1.39 11.50 -16.26
N SER A 17 -0.44 12.43 -16.11
CA SER A 17 -0.58 13.56 -15.20
C SER A 17 -1.77 14.49 -15.49
N ASN A 18 -2.37 14.39 -16.69
CA ASN A 18 -3.51 15.20 -17.10
C ASN A 18 -4.85 14.51 -16.90
N ASP A 19 -4.85 13.24 -16.47
CA ASP A 19 -6.09 12.53 -16.19
C ASP A 19 -6.61 12.89 -14.78
N PRO A 20 -7.74 13.63 -14.68
CA PRO A 20 -8.35 13.94 -13.40
C PRO A 20 -8.94 12.70 -12.70
N GLY A 21 -9.04 11.57 -13.40
CA GLY A 21 -9.50 10.27 -12.90
C GLY A 21 -8.43 9.44 -12.19
N ASN A 22 -7.19 9.92 -12.05
CA ASN A 22 -6.13 9.26 -11.27
C ASN A 22 -6.36 9.28 -9.73
N GLN A 23 -7.59 9.54 -9.27
CA GLN A 23 -7.97 9.18 -7.91
C GLN A 23 -7.97 7.66 -7.83
N ASP A 24 -7.39 7.09 -6.79
CA ASP A 24 -7.25 5.64 -6.62
C ASP A 24 -6.39 4.96 -7.70
N TRP A 25 -5.40 5.68 -8.26
CA TRP A 25 -4.49 5.17 -9.29
C TRP A 25 -3.83 3.84 -8.91
N GLU A 26 -3.51 3.64 -7.62
CA GLU A 26 -2.98 2.41 -7.06
C GLU A 26 -3.85 1.19 -7.34
N LEU A 27 -5.18 1.35 -7.39
CA LEU A 27 -6.12 0.27 -7.68
C LEU A 27 -6.11 -0.10 -9.17
N PHE A 28 -5.83 0.88 -10.04
CA PHE A 28 -5.74 0.66 -11.48
C PHE A 28 -4.44 -0.06 -11.88
N VAL A 29 -3.34 0.22 -11.16
CA VAL A 29 -2.01 -0.33 -11.45
C VAL A 29 -1.61 -1.49 -10.55
N ALA A 30 -2.49 -1.90 -9.63
CA ALA A 30 -2.32 -3.10 -8.83
C ALA A 30 -2.06 -4.30 -9.75
N ASP A 31 -1.09 -5.12 -9.36
CA ASP A 31 -0.75 -6.34 -10.08
C ASP A 31 -0.15 -7.36 -9.12
N SER A 32 -0.96 -8.35 -8.76
CA SER A 32 -0.57 -9.44 -7.87
C SER A 32 0.65 -10.24 -8.37
N ASN A 33 0.92 -10.26 -9.68
CA ASN A 33 2.08 -10.97 -10.25
C ASN A 33 3.39 -10.17 -10.10
N ARG A 34 3.31 -8.88 -9.76
CA ARG A 34 4.47 -7.97 -9.67
C ARG A 34 4.82 -7.56 -8.26
N ILE A 35 4.19 -8.15 -7.24
CA ILE A 35 4.50 -7.90 -5.83
C ILE A 35 6.00 -8.02 -5.55
N CYS A 36 6.65 -9.08 -6.05
CA CYS A 36 8.10 -9.23 -5.90
C CYS A 36 8.90 -8.08 -6.51
N ASP A 37 8.55 -7.64 -7.72
CA ASP A 37 9.21 -6.50 -8.38
C ASP A 37 9.07 -5.21 -7.55
N PHE A 38 7.86 -4.96 -7.03
CA PHE A 38 7.56 -3.80 -6.19
C PHE A 38 8.36 -3.83 -4.88
N LEU A 39 8.44 -4.98 -4.22
CA LEU A 39 9.24 -5.16 -3.00
C LEU A 39 10.73 -4.97 -3.25
N ASP A 40 11.25 -5.46 -4.38
CA ASP A 40 12.66 -5.31 -4.76
C ASP A 40 13.01 -3.85 -5.05
N GLY A 41 12.09 -3.10 -5.67
CA GLY A 41 12.30 -1.70 -6.04
C GLY A 41 12.05 -0.68 -4.92
N PHE A 42 11.50 -1.08 -3.78
CA PHE A 42 11.08 -0.15 -2.72
C PHE A 42 12.17 0.82 -2.25
N ASN A 43 13.38 0.30 -2.03
CA ASN A 43 14.53 1.10 -1.57
C ASN A 43 15.18 1.92 -2.68
N LEU A 44 14.77 1.73 -3.94
CA LEU A 44 15.23 2.55 -5.07
C LEU A 44 14.49 3.90 -5.12
N LEU A 45 13.37 4.03 -4.41
CA LEU A 45 12.59 5.27 -4.40
C LEU A 45 13.26 6.35 -3.54
N PRO A 46 13.44 7.56 -4.09
CA PRO A 46 14.32 8.58 -3.51
C PRO A 46 13.76 9.25 -2.26
N THR A 47 12.45 9.18 -2.01
CA THR A 47 11.78 9.91 -0.93
C THR A 47 10.78 9.03 -0.19
N THR A 48 10.53 9.36 1.08
CA THR A 48 9.46 8.75 1.89
C THR A 48 8.10 8.85 1.20
N ALA A 49 7.78 10.01 0.61
CA ALA A 49 6.50 10.20 -0.07
C ALA A 49 6.33 9.29 -1.30
N SER A 50 7.39 9.04 -2.08
CA SER A 50 7.34 8.05 -3.17
C SER A 50 7.22 6.62 -2.63
N ARG A 51 7.89 6.31 -1.51
CA ARG A 51 7.71 5.01 -0.84
C ARG A 51 6.28 4.81 -0.36
N HIS A 52 5.62 5.85 0.17
CA HIS A 52 4.21 5.79 0.58
C HIS A 52 3.29 5.47 -0.60
N VAL A 53 3.49 6.10 -1.77
CA VAL A 53 2.74 5.73 -2.98
C VAL A 53 2.93 4.25 -3.33
N LEU A 54 4.16 3.73 -3.24
CA LEU A 54 4.42 2.31 -3.49
C LEU A 54 3.80 1.39 -2.41
N ILE A 55 3.65 1.85 -1.17
CA ILE A 55 2.92 1.11 -0.13
C ILE A 55 1.46 0.93 -0.54
N GLU A 56 0.81 1.96 -1.11
CA GLU A 56 -0.57 1.87 -1.61
C GLU A 56 -0.68 0.85 -2.75
N VAL A 57 0.22 0.92 -3.73
CA VAL A 57 0.27 -0.05 -4.85
C VAL A 57 0.49 -1.48 -4.33
N LEU A 58 1.38 -1.66 -3.36
CA LEU A 58 1.63 -2.97 -2.74
C LEU A 58 0.40 -3.50 -2.00
N LEU A 59 -0.28 -2.66 -1.20
CA LEU A 59 -1.48 -3.06 -0.49
C LEU A 59 -2.63 -3.40 -1.44
N ALA A 60 -2.81 -2.62 -2.52
CA ALA A 60 -3.78 -2.93 -3.58
C ALA A 60 -3.45 -4.25 -4.30
N SER A 61 -2.16 -4.51 -4.58
CA SER A 61 -1.72 -5.76 -5.20
C SER A 61 -1.90 -6.96 -4.27
N PHE A 62 -1.70 -6.80 -2.96
CA PHE A 62 -1.99 -7.83 -1.98
C PHE A 62 -3.49 -8.06 -1.81
N GLU A 63 -4.32 -7.02 -1.91
CA GLU A 63 -5.77 -7.15 -1.90
C GLU A 63 -6.25 -7.99 -3.08
N GLU A 64 -5.74 -7.71 -4.29
CA GLU A 64 -6.00 -8.51 -5.48
C GLU A 64 -5.58 -9.98 -5.27
N ALA A 65 -4.38 -10.21 -4.71
CA ALA A 65 -3.89 -11.55 -4.43
C ALA A 65 -4.75 -12.30 -3.41
N GLU A 66 -5.21 -11.62 -2.36
CA GLU A 66 -6.12 -12.17 -1.34
C GLU A 66 -7.48 -12.52 -1.93
N LEU A 67 -8.07 -11.62 -2.72
CA LEU A 67 -9.35 -11.87 -3.41
C LEU A 67 -9.26 -13.04 -4.41
N ALA A 68 -8.09 -13.22 -5.03
CA ALA A 68 -7.81 -14.34 -5.92
C ALA A 68 -7.43 -15.65 -5.17
N GLY A 69 -7.24 -15.61 -3.85
CA GLY A 69 -6.78 -16.76 -3.06
C GLY A 69 -5.32 -17.16 -3.34
N THR A 70 -4.51 -16.21 -3.81
CA THR A 70 -3.10 -16.39 -4.21
C THR A 70 -2.12 -15.66 -3.30
N LEU A 71 -2.60 -15.09 -2.19
CA LEU A 71 -1.76 -14.35 -1.24
C LEU A 71 -0.57 -15.20 -0.77
N ASN A 72 0.64 -14.69 -1.01
CA ASN A 72 1.87 -15.32 -0.57
C ASN A 72 2.31 -14.78 0.79
N ASN A 73 2.23 -15.62 1.82
CA ASN A 73 2.64 -15.24 3.17
C ASN A 73 4.10 -14.78 3.28
N THR A 74 5.00 -15.27 2.42
CA THR A 74 6.41 -14.86 2.44
C THR A 74 6.56 -13.41 1.96
N GLU A 75 5.89 -13.05 0.87
CA GLU A 75 5.87 -11.69 0.33
C GLU A 75 5.18 -10.73 1.31
N TRP A 76 4.08 -11.17 1.92
CA TRP A 76 3.37 -10.41 2.94
C TRP A 76 4.27 -10.08 4.13
N LEU A 77 4.96 -11.07 4.70
CA LEU A 77 5.89 -10.82 5.81
C LEU A 77 7.08 -9.95 5.39
N ARG A 78 7.57 -10.13 4.16
CA ARG A 78 8.64 -9.31 3.60
C ARG A 78 8.23 -7.84 3.48
N PHE A 79 7.00 -7.57 3.03
CA PHE A 79 6.42 -6.22 2.99
C PHE A 79 6.46 -5.55 4.37
N TRP A 80 5.95 -6.22 5.40
CA TRP A 80 5.93 -5.66 6.77
C TRP A 80 7.32 -5.42 7.35
N ALA A 81 8.29 -6.30 7.07
CA ALA A 81 9.68 -6.09 7.45
C ALA A 81 10.29 -4.86 6.74
N LEU A 82 9.93 -4.64 5.48
CA LEU A 82 10.44 -3.57 4.64
C LEU A 82 9.90 -2.20 5.05
N ILE A 83 8.60 -2.10 5.35
CA ILE A 83 7.97 -0.83 5.72
C ILE A 83 8.11 -0.49 7.20
N GLY A 84 8.77 -1.34 8.00
CA GLY A 84 8.82 -1.22 9.46
C GLY A 84 9.24 0.17 9.97
N SER A 85 10.22 0.82 9.32
CA SER A 85 10.67 2.18 9.66
C SER A 85 9.74 3.29 9.16
N GLU A 86 8.79 2.98 8.28
CA GLU A 86 7.84 3.90 7.67
C GLU A 86 6.45 3.82 8.30
N ILE A 87 6.16 2.82 9.15
CA ILE A 87 4.83 2.59 9.73
C ILE A 87 4.24 3.84 10.39
N GLU A 88 5.05 4.57 11.16
CA GLU A 88 4.58 5.80 11.82
C GLU A 88 4.23 6.89 10.80
N SER A 89 5.06 7.05 9.76
CA SER A 89 4.90 8.08 8.74
C SER A 89 3.75 7.78 7.78
N CYS A 90 3.43 6.51 7.51
CA CYS A 90 2.28 6.08 6.70
C CYS A 90 1.08 5.58 7.52
N SER A 91 1.02 5.89 8.81
CA SER A 91 -0.03 5.40 9.72
C SER A 91 -1.46 5.69 9.27
N HIS A 92 -1.72 6.88 8.71
CA HIS A 92 -3.03 7.27 8.18
C HIS A 92 -3.48 6.38 7.01
N LEU A 93 -2.54 6.06 6.11
CA LEU A 93 -2.73 5.16 4.98
C LEU A 93 -3.03 3.75 5.51
N LEU A 94 -2.19 3.22 6.40
CA LEU A 94 -2.42 1.89 6.97
C LEU A 94 -3.77 1.81 7.69
N ALA A 95 -4.17 2.86 8.41
CA ALA A 95 -5.48 2.94 9.06
C ALA A 95 -6.65 2.97 8.06
N TYR A 96 -6.52 3.61 6.91
CA TYR A 96 -7.50 3.52 5.83
C TYR A 96 -7.66 2.07 5.36
N TRP A 97 -6.55 1.38 5.06
CA TRP A 97 -6.57 0.00 4.56
C TRP A 97 -7.14 -1.01 5.56
N THR A 98 -7.04 -0.76 6.88
CA THR A 98 -7.71 -1.61 7.91
C THR A 98 -9.24 -1.61 7.82
N GLN A 99 -9.83 -0.63 7.15
CA GLN A 99 -11.29 -0.49 7.04
C GLN A 99 -11.84 -1.21 5.80
N LEU A 100 -10.97 -1.70 4.91
CA LEU A 100 -11.39 -2.39 3.71
C LEU A 100 -11.84 -3.83 4.03
N PRO A 101 -13.03 -4.27 3.57
CA PRO A 101 -13.56 -5.60 3.89
C PRO A 101 -12.70 -6.77 3.42
N SER A 102 -11.98 -6.58 2.33
CA SER A 102 -11.15 -7.57 1.63
C SER A 102 -9.88 -7.93 2.41
N ILE A 103 -9.02 -6.93 2.67
CA ILE A 103 -7.69 -7.12 3.24
C ILE A 103 -7.52 -6.52 4.64
N GLY A 104 -8.45 -5.67 5.09
CA GLY A 104 -8.28 -4.86 6.29
C GLY A 104 -8.05 -5.67 7.56
N HIS A 105 -8.62 -6.87 7.64
CA HIS A 105 -8.37 -7.79 8.75
C HIS A 105 -6.91 -8.26 8.82
N LEU A 106 -6.26 -8.52 7.68
CA LEU A 106 -4.85 -8.91 7.60
C LEU A 106 -3.92 -7.76 7.96
N VAL A 107 -4.23 -6.55 7.46
CA VAL A 107 -3.47 -5.33 7.80
C VAL A 107 -3.53 -5.08 9.30
N LEU A 108 -4.73 -5.15 9.88
CA LEU A 108 -4.94 -4.94 11.31
C LEU A 108 -4.22 -6.00 12.16
N GLU A 109 -4.24 -7.26 11.74
CA GLU A 109 -3.52 -8.33 12.43
C GLU A 109 -2.01 -8.05 12.45
N GLN A 110 -1.44 -7.59 11.34
CA GLN A 110 -0.01 -7.31 11.27
C GLN A 110 0.40 -6.08 12.06
N LEU A 111 -0.39 -5.01 12.03
CA LEU A 111 -0.17 -3.84 12.88
C LEU A 111 -0.12 -4.23 14.37
N ARG A 112 -1.02 -5.11 14.81
CA ARG A 112 -0.98 -5.65 16.18
C ARG A 112 0.29 -6.45 16.47
N LYS A 113 0.76 -7.28 15.53
CA LYS A 113 1.97 -8.10 15.69
C LYS A 113 3.23 -7.23 15.83
N VAL A 114 3.30 -6.11 15.13
CA VAL A 114 4.43 -5.15 15.23
C VAL A 114 4.27 -4.14 16.37
N GLY A 115 3.24 -4.29 17.20
CA GLY A 115 3.01 -3.43 18.36
C GLY A 115 2.46 -2.03 18.01
N TYR A 116 1.98 -1.83 16.79
CA TYR A 116 1.37 -0.59 16.36
C TYR A 116 -0.14 -0.59 16.67
N SER A 117 -0.57 0.34 17.51
CA SER A 117 -2.00 0.55 17.79
C SER A 117 -2.55 1.56 16.80
N VAL A 118 -3.51 1.14 15.98
CA VAL A 118 -4.33 2.09 15.21
C VAL A 118 -5.22 2.82 16.21
N ALA A 119 -4.96 4.11 16.46
CA ALA A 119 -5.81 4.88 17.35
C ALA A 119 -7.25 4.92 16.81
N GLU A 120 -8.23 4.65 17.67
CA GLU A 120 -9.65 4.65 17.30
C GLU A 120 -10.10 5.98 16.66
N ASP A 121 -9.41 7.08 17.00
CA ASP A 121 -9.68 8.42 16.46
C ASP A 121 -9.46 8.51 14.93
N HIS A 122 -8.53 7.72 14.36
CA HIS A 122 -8.32 7.66 12.91
C HIS A 122 -9.42 6.89 12.16
N LEU A 123 -10.14 6.00 12.86
CA LEU A 123 -11.26 5.22 12.30
C LEU A 123 -12.56 6.05 12.24
N SER A 124 -12.63 7.18 12.96
CA SER A 124 -13.82 8.04 13.00
C SER A 124 -13.98 8.96 11.78
N LEU A 125 -12.89 9.20 11.04
CA LEU A 125 -12.86 10.13 9.90
C LEU A 125 -13.39 9.54 8.59
N TYR A 126 -13.52 8.21 8.50
CA TYR A 126 -13.83 7.51 7.25
C TYR A 126 -15.11 6.67 7.29
N ARG A 127 -15.95 6.83 8.33
CA ARG A 127 -17.31 6.28 8.26
C ARG A 127 -18.06 6.98 7.11
N PRO A 128 -18.58 6.24 6.11
CA PRO A 128 -19.48 6.83 5.14
C PRO A 128 -20.71 7.36 5.90
N ARG A 129 -21.07 8.62 5.63
CA ARG A 129 -22.34 9.19 6.09
C ARG A 129 -23.50 8.58 5.34
#